data_AF-A0A497Y189-F1
#
_entry.id   AF-A0A497Y189-F1
#
_cell.length_a   1.000
_cell.length_b   1.000
_cell.length_c   1.000
_cell.angle_alpha   90.00
_cell.angle_beta   90.00
_cell.angle_gamma   90.00
#
_symmetry.space_group_name_H-M   'P 1'
#
loop_
_entity.id
_entity.type
_entity.pdbx_description
1 polymer ?
#
loop_
_entity_poly.entity_id
_entity_poly.type
_entity_poly.pdbx_seq_one_letter_code
_entity_poly.pdbx_strand_id
1 'polypeptide(L)'
;MNKILLFILLISGHALFAQDEKVDSLNNKPKKENFADDWAALTKYQKENELLPPPTRKEKRVVFLGSSIFEFWKQKNPEYFSRNTYVDRGISGQISPQLLIRFRQDVINLKPKAVIILAGSNDIAGNTGHVTIDKIMDNIKSMAELARLHRIKVILCKYLPVYEYPWNKQIKAADIIVDLNEKIETYAKERNYTILDYWTPLVDERKGQRAELTVDGVHPNLAGYKIMEGVTDVAIKKALKNRH
;
A
#
# COMPACT_ATOMS: atom_id res chain seq x y z
N MET A 1 54.22 -35.06 36.89
CA MET A 1 54.71 -35.38 35.54
C MET A 1 54.57 -34.15 34.65
N ASN A 2 55.67 -33.79 34.00
CA ASN A 2 55.96 -32.56 33.24
C ASN A 2 54.85 -32.04 32.32
N LYS A 3 54.73 -30.71 32.20
CA LYS A 3 55.32 -29.89 31.10
C LYS A 3 54.61 -28.54 31.04
N ILE A 4 55.30 -27.42 31.31
CA ILE A 4 54.99 -26.16 30.63
C ILE A 4 56.29 -25.61 30.06
N LEU A 5 56.24 -25.45 28.74
CA LEU A 5 57.31 -25.12 27.82
C LEU A 5 57.32 -23.60 27.62
N LEU A 6 58.54 -23.07 27.54
CA LEU A 6 58.92 -21.71 27.17
C LEU A 6 58.24 -21.28 25.84
N PHE A 7 57.68 -20.07 25.77
CA PHE A 7 57.37 -19.42 24.50
C PHE A 7 58.18 -18.12 24.37
N ILE A 8 59.12 -18.17 23.42
CA ILE A 8 59.93 -17.06 22.94
C ILE A 8 59.13 -16.34 21.84
N LEU A 9 59.19 -15.02 21.89
CA LEU A 9 58.65 -14.06 20.93
C LEU A 9 59.35 -14.22 19.56
N LEU A 10 58.58 -14.24 18.47
CA LEU A 10 59.10 -14.07 17.12
C LEU A 10 58.20 -13.11 16.34
N ILE A 11 58.69 -11.88 16.22
CA ILE A 11 58.18 -10.84 15.34
C ILE A 11 58.65 -11.18 13.93
N SER A 12 57.75 -11.30 12.97
CA SER A 12 58.09 -11.19 11.55
C SER A 12 57.11 -10.22 10.89
N GLY A 13 57.63 -9.06 10.52
CA GLY A 13 56.91 -8.07 9.73
C GLY A 13 56.77 -8.54 8.29
N HIS A 14 55.64 -8.22 7.67
CA HIS A 14 55.49 -8.24 6.22
C HIS A 14 54.83 -6.94 5.77
N ALA A 15 55.38 -6.43 4.68
CA ALA A 15 55.26 -5.08 4.17
C ALA A 15 53.82 -4.65 3.83
N LEU A 16 53.54 -3.37 4.10
CA LEU A 16 52.43 -2.65 3.47
C LEU A 16 52.69 -2.58 1.96
N PHE A 17 51.86 -3.26 1.16
CA PHE A 17 51.60 -2.84 -0.21
C PHE A 17 50.48 -1.79 -0.16
N ALA A 18 50.85 -0.52 -0.16
CA ALA A 18 49.94 0.54 -0.56
C ALA A 18 49.85 0.50 -2.10
N GLN A 19 48.78 -0.08 -2.63
CA GLN A 19 48.39 0.14 -4.02
C GLN A 19 47.64 1.47 -4.07
N ASP A 20 48.30 2.48 -4.64
CA ASP A 20 47.67 3.71 -5.13
C ASP A 20 46.71 3.35 -6.28
N GLU A 21 45.45 3.03 -5.96
CA GLU A 21 44.38 3.17 -6.94
C GLU A 21 43.98 4.65 -7.03
N LYS A 22 44.59 5.36 -7.98
CA LYS A 22 43.96 6.55 -8.56
C LYS A 22 42.65 6.11 -9.20
N VAL A 23 41.56 6.20 -8.45
CA VAL A 23 40.21 6.08 -8.98
C VAL A 23 40.00 7.23 -9.98
N ASP A 24 40.01 6.88 -11.26
CA ASP A 24 39.66 7.76 -12.37
C ASP A 24 38.19 8.19 -12.21
N SER A 25 38.00 9.38 -11.64
CA SER A 25 36.70 9.92 -11.22
C SER A 25 35.89 10.54 -12.35
N LEU A 26 36.26 10.32 -13.62
CA LEU A 26 35.67 11.02 -14.76
C LEU A 26 34.81 10.17 -15.70
N ASN A 27 34.56 8.89 -15.39
CA ASN A 27 33.74 8.01 -16.25
C ASN A 27 32.53 7.33 -15.61
N ASN A 28 32.15 7.67 -14.37
CA ASN A 28 30.90 7.18 -13.77
C ASN A 28 29.68 7.99 -14.26
N LYS A 29 29.32 7.83 -15.55
CA LYS A 29 27.94 8.14 -15.96
C LYS A 29 27.03 7.18 -15.19
N PRO A 30 26.04 7.66 -14.42
CA PRO A 30 25.13 6.78 -13.71
C PRO A 30 24.47 5.86 -14.74
N LYS A 31 24.69 4.55 -14.57
CA LYS A 31 24.06 3.53 -15.42
C LYS A 31 22.55 3.67 -15.22
N LYS A 32 21.80 3.85 -16.31
CA LYS A 32 20.34 3.94 -16.26
C LYS A 32 19.81 2.66 -15.62
N GLU A 33 19.08 2.80 -14.51
CA GLU A 33 18.48 1.67 -13.82
C GLU A 33 17.44 0.96 -14.71
N ASN A 34 17.41 -0.37 -14.64
CA ASN A 34 16.44 -1.21 -15.33
C ASN A 34 15.45 -1.75 -14.30
N PHE A 35 14.17 -1.45 -14.47
CA PHE A 35 13.09 -1.85 -13.55
C PHE A 35 12.24 -2.99 -14.11
N ALA A 36 12.72 -3.72 -15.12
CA ALA A 36 11.97 -4.81 -15.74
C ALA A 36 11.59 -5.93 -14.76
N ASP A 37 12.35 -6.09 -13.67
CA ASP A 37 12.12 -7.03 -12.58
C ASP A 37 11.34 -6.43 -11.40
N ASP A 38 11.13 -5.11 -11.35
CA ASP A 38 10.36 -4.42 -10.30
C ASP A 38 8.85 -4.45 -10.57
N TRP A 39 8.31 -5.66 -10.75
CA TRP A 39 6.92 -5.87 -11.10
C TRP A 39 5.92 -5.26 -10.10
N ALA A 40 6.26 -5.25 -8.81
CA ALA A 40 5.44 -4.67 -7.75
C ALA A 40 5.75 -3.20 -7.44
N ALA A 41 6.63 -2.55 -8.23
CA ALA A 41 7.07 -1.17 -8.07
C ALA A 41 7.59 -0.84 -6.65
N LEU A 42 8.37 -1.74 -6.05
CA LEU A 42 8.99 -1.56 -4.73
C LEU A 42 9.86 -0.30 -4.68
N THR A 43 10.45 0.11 -5.80
CA THR A 43 11.30 1.30 -5.86
C THR A 43 10.52 2.61 -5.73
N LYS A 44 9.22 2.63 -6.08
CA LYS A 44 8.41 3.86 -6.15
C LYS A 44 8.39 4.68 -4.86
N TYR A 45 8.17 4.02 -3.72
CA TYR A 45 8.11 4.67 -2.41
C TYR A 45 9.34 4.43 -1.54
N GLN A 46 10.37 3.74 -2.04
CA GLN A 46 11.55 3.38 -1.24
C GLN A 46 12.19 4.60 -0.57
N LYS A 47 12.52 5.63 -1.37
CA LYS A 47 13.12 6.86 -0.84
C LYS A 47 12.18 7.62 0.10
N GLU A 48 10.87 7.68 -0.22
CA GLU A 48 9.88 8.28 0.68
C GLU A 48 9.77 7.51 2.01
N ASN A 49 9.86 6.18 1.98
CA ASN A 49 9.84 5.33 3.18
C ASN A 49 11.08 5.55 4.06
N GLU A 50 12.26 5.63 3.45
CA GLU A 50 13.54 5.88 4.15
C GLU A 50 13.58 7.24 4.85
N LEU A 51 12.95 8.26 4.24
CA LEU A 51 12.88 9.61 4.78
C LEU A 51 11.83 9.77 5.90
N LEU A 52 10.94 8.79 6.10
CA LEU A 52 9.95 8.86 7.17
C LEU A 52 10.60 8.53 8.53
N PRO A 53 10.56 9.45 9.50
CA PRO A 53 11.06 9.14 10.84
C PRO A 53 10.19 8.04 11.48
N PRO A 54 10.75 7.25 12.40
CA PRO A 54 9.96 6.34 13.24
C PRO A 54 8.81 7.10 13.91
N PRO A 55 7.58 6.55 13.94
CA PRO A 55 6.46 7.25 14.56
C PRO A 55 6.72 7.54 16.04
N THR A 56 6.38 8.75 16.51
CA THR A 56 6.46 9.05 17.94
C THR A 56 5.39 8.29 18.73
N ARG A 57 5.53 8.17 20.06
CA ARG A 57 4.55 7.45 20.89
C ARG A 57 3.11 7.99 20.78
N LYS A 58 2.96 9.30 20.54
CA LYS A 58 1.66 9.98 20.41
C LYS A 58 1.14 10.01 18.97
N GLU A 59 1.98 9.71 17.99
CA GLU A 59 1.63 9.74 16.58
C GLU A 59 0.61 8.64 16.24
N LYS A 60 -0.45 9.03 15.55
CA LYS A 60 -1.50 8.12 15.07
C LYS A 60 -1.38 7.93 13.57
N ARG A 61 -0.19 7.51 13.12
CA ARG A 61 0.12 7.30 11.71
C ARG A 61 -0.88 6.32 11.08
N VAL A 62 -1.45 6.69 9.94
CA VAL A 62 -2.33 5.82 9.15
C VAL A 62 -1.76 5.69 7.75
N VAL A 63 -1.61 4.45 7.27
CA VAL A 63 -1.18 4.19 5.89
C VAL A 63 -2.39 3.90 5.02
N PHE A 64 -2.44 4.53 3.85
CA PHE A 64 -3.44 4.34 2.81
C PHE A 64 -2.84 3.44 1.73
N LEU A 65 -3.13 2.14 1.78
CA LEU A 65 -2.64 1.16 0.82
C LEU A 65 -3.68 0.94 -0.27
N GLY A 66 -3.32 1.25 -1.52
CA GLY A 66 -4.22 1.07 -2.65
C GLY A 66 -3.55 1.28 -4.00
N SER A 67 -4.36 1.65 -5.00
CA SER A 67 -3.89 1.96 -6.34
C SER A 67 -4.16 3.43 -6.71
N SER A 68 -4.68 3.68 -7.91
CA SER A 68 -4.90 5.01 -8.50
C SER A 68 -5.85 5.87 -7.67
N ILE A 69 -6.85 5.28 -7.01
CA ILE A 69 -7.78 6.04 -6.15
C ILE A 69 -7.03 6.80 -5.05
N PHE A 70 -6.05 6.19 -4.38
CA PHE A 70 -5.29 6.90 -3.34
C PHE A 70 -4.18 7.76 -3.90
N GLU A 71 -3.49 7.30 -4.94
CA GLU A 71 -2.45 8.10 -5.59
C GLU A 71 -3.01 9.42 -6.13
N PHE A 72 -4.13 9.36 -6.85
CA PHE A 72 -4.78 10.55 -7.39
C PHE A 72 -5.42 11.40 -6.30
N TRP A 73 -5.81 10.82 -5.16
CA TRP A 73 -6.26 11.60 -4.01
C TRP A 73 -5.14 12.48 -3.49
N LYS A 74 -3.94 11.94 -3.25
CA LYS A 74 -2.78 12.73 -2.79
C LYS A 74 -2.41 13.81 -3.81
N GLN A 75 -2.50 13.54 -5.10
CA GLN A 75 -2.23 14.52 -6.15
C GLN A 75 -3.27 15.65 -6.19
N LYS A 76 -4.57 15.34 -6.11
CA LYS A 76 -5.65 16.33 -6.21
C LYS A 76 -5.88 17.10 -4.90
N ASN A 77 -5.49 16.52 -3.77
CA ASN A 77 -5.74 17.08 -2.45
C ASN A 77 -4.63 16.70 -1.47
N PRO A 78 -3.40 17.19 -1.70
CA PRO A 78 -2.24 16.86 -0.87
C PRO A 78 -2.41 17.31 0.59
N GLU A 79 -3.19 18.37 0.82
CA GLU A 79 -3.43 18.92 2.16
C GLU A 79 -4.19 17.95 3.08
N TYR A 80 -5.01 17.05 2.54
CA TYR A 80 -5.66 16.02 3.35
C TYR A 80 -4.64 15.05 3.96
N PHE A 81 -3.55 14.79 3.25
CA PHE A 81 -2.48 13.92 3.73
C PHE A 81 -1.49 14.68 4.60
N SER A 82 -1.08 15.90 4.21
CA SER A 82 -0.04 16.65 4.93
C SER A 82 -0.49 17.26 6.27
N ARG A 83 -1.77 17.62 6.41
CA ARG A 83 -2.33 18.12 7.69
C ARG A 83 -2.54 17.00 8.71
N ASN A 84 -2.57 15.75 8.25
CA ASN A 84 -2.74 14.58 9.08
C ASN A 84 -1.42 13.80 9.13
N THR A 85 -1.29 12.85 10.05
CA THR A 85 -0.17 11.90 10.02
C THR A 85 -0.50 10.74 9.07
N TYR A 86 -0.99 11.07 7.86
CA TYR A 86 -1.44 10.10 6.86
C TYR A 86 -0.38 9.89 5.81
N VAL A 87 -0.15 8.64 5.43
CA VAL A 87 0.88 8.24 4.48
C VAL A 87 0.20 7.51 3.32
N ASP A 88 0.17 8.16 2.16
CA ASP A 88 -0.32 7.56 0.92
C ASP A 88 0.69 6.55 0.37
N ARG A 89 0.21 5.34 0.09
CA ARG A 89 0.93 4.28 -0.61
C ARG A 89 0.06 3.71 -1.74
N GLY A 90 -0.64 4.59 -2.46
CA GLY A 90 -1.32 4.31 -3.72
C GLY A 90 -0.33 4.19 -4.88
N ILE A 91 -0.48 3.16 -5.73
CA ILE A 91 0.26 3.06 -7.00
C ILE A 91 -0.71 2.68 -8.12
N SER A 92 -0.91 3.59 -9.07
CA SER A 92 -1.84 3.47 -10.19
C SER A 92 -1.62 2.19 -10.99
N GLY A 93 -2.73 1.56 -11.38
CA GLY A 93 -2.76 0.30 -12.13
C GLY A 93 -2.48 -0.97 -11.33
N GLN A 94 -2.02 -0.87 -10.08
CA GLN A 94 -1.68 -2.07 -9.31
C GLN A 94 -2.88 -2.92 -8.90
N ILE A 95 -2.66 -4.23 -8.91
CA ILE A 95 -3.57 -5.30 -8.49
C ILE A 95 -3.21 -5.84 -7.10
N SER A 96 -4.14 -6.55 -6.46
CA SER A 96 -4.00 -7.02 -5.07
C SER A 96 -2.75 -7.87 -4.78
N PRO A 97 -2.20 -8.71 -5.69
CA PRO A 97 -0.92 -9.37 -5.44
C PRO A 97 0.26 -8.39 -5.32
N GLN A 98 0.29 -7.30 -6.11
CA GLN A 98 1.36 -6.29 -6.02
C GLN A 98 1.29 -5.53 -4.69
N LEU A 99 0.07 -5.20 -4.26
CA LEU A 99 -0.17 -4.63 -2.93
C LEU A 99 0.33 -5.56 -1.81
N LEU A 100 0.09 -6.86 -1.92
CA LEU A 100 0.57 -7.85 -0.97
C LEU A 100 2.11 -7.94 -0.94
N ILE A 101 2.77 -7.98 -2.11
CA ILE A 101 4.24 -8.04 -2.20
C ILE A 101 4.88 -6.84 -1.50
N ARG A 102 4.38 -5.63 -1.77
CA ARG A 102 4.94 -4.41 -1.17
C ARG A 102 4.44 -4.12 0.25
N PHE A 103 3.50 -4.90 0.78
CA PHE A 103 2.87 -4.67 2.08
C PHE A 103 3.88 -4.52 3.23
N ARG A 104 4.96 -5.31 3.21
CA ARG A 104 6.00 -5.22 4.24
C ARG A 104 6.71 -3.88 4.20
N GLN A 105 7.15 -3.45 3.02
CA GLN A 105 7.90 -2.21 2.83
C GLN A 105 7.01 -0.98 3.08
N ASP A 106 5.84 -0.97 2.46
CA ASP A 106 4.99 0.22 2.40
C ASP A 106 4.00 0.32 3.57
N VAL A 107 3.84 -0.73 4.38
CA VAL A 107 2.94 -0.70 5.54
C VAL A 107 3.68 -1.10 6.82
N ILE A 108 4.15 -2.34 6.90
CA ILE A 108 4.67 -2.90 8.15
C ILE A 108 5.87 -2.10 8.67
N ASN A 109 6.84 -1.82 7.80
CA ASN A 109 8.07 -1.13 8.17
C ASN A 109 7.82 0.33 8.57
N LEU A 110 6.69 0.92 8.16
CA LEU A 110 6.29 2.28 8.54
C LEU A 110 5.65 2.37 9.93
N LYS A 111 5.41 1.21 10.57
CA LYS A 111 4.88 1.05 11.93
C LYS A 111 3.60 1.89 12.21
N PRO A 112 2.60 1.90 11.31
CA PRO A 112 1.41 2.71 11.51
C PRO A 112 0.54 2.19 12.65
N LYS A 113 -0.34 3.04 13.18
CA LYS A 113 -1.41 2.60 14.09
C LYS A 113 -2.54 1.88 13.35
N ALA A 114 -2.77 2.25 12.10
CA ALA A 114 -3.78 1.62 11.26
C ALA A 114 -3.36 1.61 9.79
N VAL A 115 -3.90 0.66 9.03
CA VAL A 115 -3.82 0.61 7.58
C VAL A 115 -5.23 0.56 6.99
N ILE A 116 -5.45 1.36 5.96
CA ILE A 116 -6.63 1.29 5.09
C ILE A 116 -6.23 0.48 3.86
N ILE A 117 -6.96 -0.60 3.58
CA ILE A 117 -6.72 -1.48 2.44
C ILE A 117 -7.85 -1.29 1.44
N LEU A 118 -7.51 -0.77 0.26
CA LEU A 118 -8.41 -0.61 -0.88
C LEU A 118 -7.83 -1.37 -2.09
N ALA A 119 -8.41 -2.52 -2.43
CA ALA A 119 -7.91 -3.42 -3.48
C ALA A 119 -9.07 -4.06 -4.25
N GLY A 120 -8.80 -4.52 -5.48
CA GLY A 120 -9.73 -5.36 -6.25
C GLY A 120 -10.18 -4.78 -7.59
N SER A 121 -10.34 -3.47 -7.74
CA SER A 121 -10.86 -2.91 -9.00
C SER A 121 -9.94 -3.14 -10.20
N ASN A 122 -8.63 -2.98 -10.05
CA ASN A 122 -7.69 -3.29 -11.14
C ASN A 122 -7.57 -4.79 -11.38
N ASP A 123 -7.69 -5.62 -10.32
CA ASP A 123 -7.72 -7.08 -10.46
C ASP A 123 -8.89 -7.49 -11.35
N ILE A 124 -10.05 -6.84 -11.18
CA ILE A 124 -11.24 -7.02 -12.00
C ILE A 124 -10.99 -6.46 -13.40
N ALA A 125 -10.56 -5.20 -13.53
CA ALA A 125 -10.41 -4.49 -14.81
C ALA A 125 -9.37 -5.13 -15.75
N GLY A 126 -8.30 -5.68 -15.18
CA GLY A 126 -7.21 -6.36 -15.91
C GLY A 126 -7.42 -7.87 -16.05
N ASN A 127 -8.55 -8.42 -15.59
CA ASN A 127 -8.76 -9.85 -15.59
C ASN A 127 -8.87 -10.40 -17.01
N THR A 128 -8.05 -11.40 -17.33
CA THR A 128 -8.09 -12.15 -18.60
C THR A 128 -8.67 -13.55 -18.45
N GLY A 129 -9.44 -13.80 -17.38
CA GLY A 129 -10.20 -15.03 -17.15
C GLY A 129 -9.69 -15.92 -16.01
N HIS A 130 -8.58 -15.57 -15.36
CA HIS A 130 -7.96 -16.41 -14.31
C HIS A 130 -8.05 -15.80 -12.91
N VAL A 131 -8.41 -14.52 -12.78
CA VAL A 131 -8.63 -13.85 -11.49
C VAL A 131 -10.08 -14.05 -11.06
N THR A 132 -10.29 -14.46 -9.82
CA THR A 132 -11.63 -14.60 -9.20
C THR A 132 -11.73 -13.68 -7.99
N ILE A 133 -12.95 -13.37 -7.55
CA ILE A 133 -13.16 -12.57 -6.33
C ILE A 133 -12.51 -13.25 -5.11
N ASP A 134 -12.53 -14.59 -5.05
CA ASP A 134 -11.88 -15.32 -3.95
C ASP A 134 -10.36 -15.12 -3.93
N LYS A 135 -9.70 -15.10 -5.11
CA LYS A 135 -8.26 -14.79 -5.18
C LYS A 135 -7.94 -13.36 -4.73
N ILE A 136 -8.79 -12.40 -5.10
CA ILE A 136 -8.68 -11.00 -4.62
C ILE A 136 -8.83 -10.98 -3.09
N MET A 137 -9.83 -11.68 -2.57
CA MET A 137 -10.09 -11.78 -1.14
C MET A 137 -8.94 -12.47 -0.39
N ASP A 138 -8.30 -13.49 -0.95
CA ASP A 138 -7.17 -14.15 -0.30
C ASP A 138 -5.96 -13.22 -0.16
N ASN A 139 -5.71 -12.34 -1.13
CA ASN A 139 -4.70 -11.29 -0.99
C ASN A 139 -5.10 -10.26 0.09
N ILE A 140 -6.36 -9.83 0.12
CA ILE A 140 -6.88 -8.90 1.16
C ILE A 140 -6.76 -9.51 2.56
N LYS A 141 -7.16 -10.78 2.72
CA LYS A 141 -7.04 -11.54 3.98
C LYS A 141 -5.57 -11.64 4.41
N SER A 142 -4.68 -11.98 3.49
CA SER A 142 -3.24 -12.09 3.76
C SER A 142 -2.66 -10.76 4.29
N MET A 143 -2.99 -9.64 3.64
CA MET A 143 -2.58 -8.31 4.10
C MET A 143 -3.16 -7.97 5.49
N ALA A 144 -4.44 -8.25 5.71
CA ALA A 144 -5.09 -8.02 7.00
C ALA A 144 -4.48 -8.85 8.14
N GLU A 145 -4.17 -10.12 7.87
CA GLU A 145 -3.53 -11.03 8.82
C GLU A 145 -2.11 -10.59 9.16
N LEU A 146 -1.33 -10.17 8.16
CA LEU A 146 -0.01 -9.56 8.35
C LEU A 146 -0.09 -8.28 9.19
N ALA A 147 -1.04 -7.39 8.92
CA ALA A 147 -1.24 -6.18 9.73
C ALA A 147 -1.54 -6.55 11.20
N ARG A 148 -2.45 -7.49 11.43
CA ARG A 148 -2.83 -7.93 12.78
C ARG A 148 -1.65 -8.53 13.53
N LEU A 149 -0.85 -9.37 12.87
CA LEU A 149 0.39 -9.95 13.44
C LEU A 149 1.35 -8.84 13.92
N HIS A 150 1.43 -7.75 13.17
CA HIS A 150 2.26 -6.59 13.49
C HIS A 150 1.56 -5.53 14.37
N ARG A 151 0.40 -5.85 14.96
CA ARG A 151 -0.40 -4.95 15.82
C ARG A 151 -0.82 -3.65 15.12
N ILE A 152 -1.04 -3.72 13.82
CA ILE A 152 -1.58 -2.65 12.99
C ILE A 152 -3.08 -2.87 12.86
N LYS A 153 -3.87 -1.85 13.17
CA LYS A 153 -5.33 -1.94 13.05
C LYS A 153 -5.74 -1.97 11.57
N VAL A 154 -6.66 -2.86 11.23
CA VAL A 154 -7.13 -3.03 9.86
C VAL A 154 -8.43 -2.26 9.62
N ILE A 155 -8.43 -1.47 8.55
CA ILE A 155 -9.62 -0.84 7.98
C ILE A 155 -9.79 -1.40 6.57
N LEU A 156 -10.86 -2.14 6.32
CA LEU A 156 -11.18 -2.69 5.00
C LEU A 156 -12.19 -1.80 4.29
N CYS A 157 -11.98 -1.56 3.00
CA CYS A 157 -12.86 -0.69 2.22
C CYS A 157 -13.92 -1.52 1.49
N LYS A 158 -15.19 -1.14 1.66
CA LYS A 158 -16.18 -1.35 0.60
C LYS A 158 -15.74 -0.47 -0.57
N TYR A 159 -15.32 -1.10 -1.67
CA TYR A 159 -14.79 -0.45 -2.85
C TYR A 159 -15.81 0.53 -3.45
N LEU A 160 -15.28 1.55 -4.12
CA LEU A 160 -16.05 2.57 -4.83
C LEU A 160 -16.94 1.93 -5.91
N PRO A 161 -18.08 2.55 -6.24
CA PRO A 161 -18.94 2.05 -7.31
C PRO A 161 -18.28 2.29 -8.67
N VAL A 162 -18.31 1.27 -9.53
CA VAL A 162 -17.78 1.33 -10.89
C VAL A 162 -18.76 0.61 -11.80
N TYR A 163 -19.39 1.35 -12.70
CA TYR A 163 -20.34 0.76 -13.65
C TYR A 163 -19.63 0.07 -14.82
N GLU A 164 -18.67 0.76 -15.41
CA GLU A 164 -17.90 0.33 -16.58
C GLU A 164 -16.47 0.85 -16.42
N TYR A 165 -15.48 0.08 -16.90
CA TYR A 165 -14.11 0.56 -17.06
C TYR A 165 -13.95 1.14 -18.48
N PRO A 166 -13.66 2.45 -18.64
CA PRO A 166 -13.50 3.05 -19.97
C PRO A 166 -12.48 2.34 -20.87
N TRP A 167 -11.45 1.76 -20.27
CA TRP A 167 -10.38 1.01 -20.94
C TRP A 167 -10.67 -0.49 -21.11
N ASN A 168 -11.73 -1.03 -20.50
CA ASN A 168 -12.15 -2.42 -20.67
C ASN A 168 -13.67 -2.60 -20.44
N LYS A 169 -14.44 -2.24 -21.46
CA LYS A 169 -15.91 -2.24 -21.42
C LYS A 169 -16.57 -3.62 -21.45
N GLN A 170 -15.79 -4.68 -21.71
CA GLN A 170 -16.31 -6.04 -21.78
C GLN A 170 -16.64 -6.60 -20.39
N ILE A 171 -16.08 -6.00 -19.34
CA ILE A 171 -16.30 -6.42 -17.96
C ILE A 171 -17.58 -5.78 -17.42
N LYS A 172 -18.48 -6.61 -16.91
CA LYS A 172 -19.66 -6.18 -16.13
C LYS A 172 -19.24 -5.77 -14.72
N ALA A 173 -18.60 -4.61 -14.59
CA ALA A 173 -17.90 -4.20 -13.37
C ALA A 173 -18.84 -4.05 -12.16
N ALA A 174 -20.02 -3.46 -12.38
CA ALA A 174 -20.97 -3.13 -11.32
C ALA A 174 -21.27 -4.31 -10.38
N ASP A 175 -21.76 -5.42 -10.92
CA ASP A 175 -22.17 -6.58 -10.11
C ASP A 175 -20.96 -7.26 -9.46
N ILE A 176 -19.82 -7.34 -10.17
CA ILE A 176 -18.59 -7.93 -9.61
C ILE A 176 -18.07 -7.12 -8.42
N ILE A 177 -18.17 -5.78 -8.47
CA ILE A 177 -17.78 -4.92 -7.35
C ILE A 177 -18.76 -5.07 -6.18
N VAL A 178 -20.07 -5.23 -6.43
CA VAL A 178 -21.05 -5.54 -5.38
C VAL A 178 -20.69 -6.85 -4.68
N ASP A 179 -20.43 -7.91 -5.43
CA ASP A 179 -20.06 -9.22 -4.89
C ASP A 179 -18.75 -9.16 -4.07
N LEU A 180 -17.75 -8.42 -4.55
CA LEU A 180 -16.51 -8.18 -3.81
C LEU A 180 -16.78 -7.44 -2.49
N ASN A 181 -17.61 -6.41 -2.55
CA ASN A 181 -17.99 -5.60 -1.39
C ASN A 181 -18.70 -6.41 -0.31
N GLU A 182 -19.62 -7.28 -0.69
CA GLU A 182 -20.32 -8.18 0.24
C GLU A 182 -19.35 -9.15 0.94
N LYS A 183 -18.37 -9.70 0.21
CA LYS A 183 -17.33 -10.57 0.78
C LYS A 183 -16.38 -9.80 1.71
N ILE A 184 -16.02 -8.56 1.37
CA ILE A 184 -15.20 -7.70 2.24
C ILE A 184 -15.95 -7.40 3.54
N GLU A 185 -17.23 -7.03 3.46
CA GLU A 185 -18.05 -6.73 4.63
C GLU A 185 -18.23 -7.96 5.54
N THR A 186 -18.49 -9.13 4.94
CA THR A 186 -18.59 -10.40 5.66
C THR A 186 -17.30 -10.71 6.41
N TYR A 187 -16.15 -10.66 5.72
CA TYR A 187 -14.86 -10.94 6.35
C TYR A 187 -14.50 -9.92 7.44
N ALA A 188 -14.78 -8.63 7.23
CA ALA A 188 -14.55 -7.62 8.24
C ALA A 188 -15.41 -7.85 9.49
N LYS A 189 -16.67 -8.25 9.32
CA LYS A 189 -17.55 -8.60 10.43
C LYS A 189 -17.03 -9.81 11.21
N GLU A 190 -16.65 -10.87 10.52
CA GLU A 190 -16.09 -12.10 11.13
C GLU A 190 -14.81 -11.84 11.94
N ARG A 191 -13.95 -10.95 11.45
CA ARG A 191 -12.67 -10.60 12.10
C ARG A 191 -12.73 -9.35 12.96
N ASN A 192 -13.90 -8.73 13.10
CA ASN A 192 -14.11 -7.48 13.83
C ASN A 192 -13.23 -6.32 13.31
N TYR A 193 -12.93 -6.29 12.01
CA TYR A 193 -12.23 -5.17 11.38
C TYR A 193 -13.17 -3.98 11.16
N THR A 194 -12.59 -2.78 11.06
CA THR A 194 -13.40 -1.59 10.75
C THR A 194 -13.70 -1.58 9.26
N ILE A 195 -14.98 -1.43 8.90
CA ILE A 195 -15.38 -1.15 7.52
C ILE A 195 -15.36 0.35 7.25
N LEU A 196 -14.76 0.71 6.11
CA LEU A 196 -14.84 2.00 5.47
C LEU A 196 -15.73 1.89 4.23
N ASP A 197 -16.88 2.55 4.24
CA ASP A 197 -17.84 2.50 3.15
C ASP A 197 -17.66 3.67 2.18
N TYR A 198 -16.94 3.43 1.07
CA TYR A 198 -16.89 4.38 -0.04
C TYR A 198 -18.03 4.20 -1.05
N TRP A 199 -18.68 3.05 -1.06
CA TRP A 199 -19.74 2.73 -2.01
C TRP A 199 -20.96 3.63 -1.82
N THR A 200 -21.56 3.57 -0.62
CA THR A 200 -22.86 4.17 -0.33
C THR A 200 -22.92 5.68 -0.64
N PRO A 201 -21.92 6.51 -0.25
CA PRO A 201 -22.01 7.93 -0.53
C PRO A 201 -21.67 8.31 -1.98
N LEU A 202 -21.15 7.40 -2.81
CA LEU A 202 -20.70 7.69 -4.17
C LEU A 202 -21.58 7.05 -5.26
N VAL A 203 -22.47 6.11 -4.91
CA VAL A 203 -23.20 5.28 -5.87
C VAL A 203 -24.41 5.99 -6.49
N ASP A 204 -24.65 5.74 -7.77
CA ASP A 204 -25.84 6.13 -8.51
C ASP A 204 -26.83 4.95 -8.67
N GLU A 205 -27.98 5.18 -9.30
CA GLU A 205 -29.01 4.16 -9.55
C GLU A 205 -28.56 3.00 -10.44
N ARG A 206 -27.47 3.17 -11.20
CA ARG A 206 -26.91 2.16 -12.10
C ARG A 206 -25.83 1.33 -11.41
N LYS A 207 -25.57 1.54 -10.12
CA LYS A 207 -24.43 0.97 -9.38
C LYS A 207 -23.07 1.50 -9.87
N GLY A 208 -23.08 2.66 -10.53
CA GLY A 208 -21.91 3.44 -10.94
C GLY A 208 -21.60 4.56 -9.96
N GLN A 209 -20.53 5.30 -10.24
CA GLN A 209 -20.21 6.51 -9.50
C GLN A 209 -21.02 7.68 -10.04
N ARG A 210 -21.66 8.44 -9.15
CA ARG A 210 -22.39 9.67 -9.51
C ARG A 210 -21.54 10.57 -10.40
N ALA A 211 -22.12 11.02 -11.51
CA ALA A 211 -21.40 11.69 -12.58
C ALA A 211 -20.70 12.98 -12.11
N GLU A 212 -21.31 13.72 -11.18
CA GLU A 212 -20.75 14.94 -10.60
C GLU A 212 -19.55 14.69 -9.66
N LEU A 213 -19.28 13.43 -9.29
CA LEU A 213 -18.22 13.05 -8.34
C LEU A 213 -17.03 12.34 -8.98
N THR A 214 -17.09 12.07 -10.28
CA THR A 214 -16.09 11.29 -11.01
C THR A 214 -15.50 12.07 -12.17
N VAL A 215 -14.33 11.65 -12.64
CA VAL A 215 -13.71 12.17 -13.88
C VAL A 215 -14.05 11.26 -15.06
N ASP A 216 -14.11 9.95 -14.85
CA ASP A 216 -14.19 8.94 -15.91
C ASP A 216 -15.13 7.76 -15.59
N GLY A 217 -15.89 7.84 -14.49
CA GLY A 217 -16.73 6.76 -13.99
C GLY A 217 -16.03 5.80 -13.03
N VAL A 218 -14.73 5.98 -12.79
CA VAL A 218 -13.89 5.15 -11.90
C VAL A 218 -13.18 6.01 -10.86
N HIS A 219 -12.49 7.06 -11.30
CA HIS A 219 -11.64 7.91 -10.49
C HIS A 219 -12.41 9.13 -9.99
N PRO A 220 -12.47 9.35 -8.66
CA PRO A 220 -13.10 10.52 -8.09
C PRO A 220 -12.47 11.82 -8.60
N ASN A 221 -13.30 12.84 -8.80
CA ASN A 221 -12.85 14.22 -8.88
C ASN A 221 -12.66 14.80 -7.47
N LEU A 222 -12.34 16.10 -7.35
CA LEU A 222 -12.12 16.73 -6.04
C LEU A 222 -13.37 16.65 -5.13
N ALA A 223 -14.57 16.82 -5.69
CA ALA A 223 -15.81 16.72 -4.92
C ALA A 223 -16.05 15.29 -4.41
N GLY A 224 -15.79 14.28 -5.24
CA GLY A 224 -15.82 12.87 -4.83
C GLY A 224 -14.82 12.58 -3.70
N TYR A 225 -13.58 13.06 -3.83
CA TYR A 225 -12.59 12.92 -2.75
C TYR A 225 -13.00 13.62 -1.46
N LYS A 226 -13.65 14.79 -1.52
CA LYS A 226 -14.16 15.49 -0.33
C LYS A 226 -15.23 14.69 0.42
N ILE A 227 -16.08 13.96 -0.30
CA ILE A 227 -17.02 13.01 0.32
C ILE A 227 -16.26 11.84 0.97
N MET A 228 -15.25 11.31 0.28
CA MET A 228 -14.41 10.24 0.81
C MET A 228 -13.66 10.64 2.09
N GLU A 229 -13.20 11.90 2.23
CA GLU A 229 -12.60 12.40 3.48
C GLU A 229 -13.53 12.14 4.67
N GLY A 230 -14.80 12.55 4.56
CA GLY A 230 -15.76 12.46 5.66
C GLY A 230 -15.96 11.03 6.17
N VAL A 231 -16.20 10.07 5.27
CA VAL A 231 -16.36 8.66 5.67
C VAL A 231 -15.04 8.04 6.14
N THR A 232 -13.91 8.47 5.58
CA THR A 232 -12.57 8.01 5.98
C THR A 232 -12.23 8.42 7.41
N ASP A 233 -12.44 9.68 7.76
CA ASP A 233 -12.17 10.20 9.10
C ASP A 233 -13.02 9.50 10.17
N VAL A 234 -14.28 9.20 9.85
CA VAL A 234 -15.17 8.41 10.72
C VAL A 234 -14.60 7.00 10.94
N ALA A 235 -14.19 6.31 9.87
CA ALA A 235 -13.62 4.96 9.96
C ALA A 235 -12.28 4.95 10.71
N ILE A 236 -11.38 5.90 10.45
CA ILE A 236 -10.11 6.05 11.16
C ILE A 236 -10.37 6.29 12.66
N LYS A 237 -11.26 7.22 13.00
CA LYS A 237 -11.61 7.51 14.40
C LYS A 237 -12.18 6.28 15.11
N LYS A 238 -13.03 5.50 14.44
CA LYS A 238 -13.58 4.23 14.96
C LYS A 238 -12.47 3.20 15.18
N ALA A 239 -11.66 2.93 14.17
CA ALA A 239 -10.55 1.97 14.25
C ALA A 239 -9.58 2.34 15.38
N LEU A 240 -9.16 3.60 15.47
CA LEU A 240 -8.20 4.04 16.47
C LEU A 240 -8.74 3.97 17.91
N LYS A 241 -10.06 4.00 18.12
CA LYS A 241 -10.70 3.78 19.43
C LYS A 241 -10.82 2.30 19.83
N ASN A 242 -11.01 1.41 18.86
CA ASN A 242 -11.22 -0.02 19.14
C ASN A 242 -9.98 -0.65 19.81
N ARG A 243 -10.19 -1.51 20.81
CA ARG A 243 -9.13 -2.35 21.39
C ARG A 243 -9.23 -3.72 20.70
N HIS A 244 -8.45 -3.92 19.65
CA HIS A 244 -8.34 -5.19 18.93
C HIS A 244 -6.95 -5.78 19.14
#